data_AF-A0A662T6H5-F1
#
_entry.id   AF-A0A662T6H5-F1
#
_cell.length_a   1.000
_cell.length_b   1.000
_cell.length_c   1.000
_cell.angle_alpha   90.00
_cell.angle_beta   90.00
_cell.angle_gamma   90.00
#
_symmetry.space_group_name_H-M   'P 1'
#
loop_
_entity.id
_entity.type
_entity.pdbx_description
1 polymer ?
#
loop_
_entity_poly.entity_id
_entity_poly.type
_entity_poly.pdbx_seq_one_letter_code
_entity_poly.pdbx_strand_id
1 'polypeptide(L)' 'MGKVVQTIIDEVEYQLLKEMSRKTGKTIKALLREAISQFLERTEIREDDSLFLPPSSKKGDKEGSIKHDEYLYGA' A
#
# COMPACT_ATOMS: atom_id res chain seq x y z
N MET A 1 -6.00 -7.16 -15.89
CA MET A 1 -4.62 -7.22 -16.42
C MET A 1 -3.66 -6.92 -15.26
N GLY A 2 -2.69 -7.78 -14.95
CA GLY A 2 -1.80 -7.57 -13.80
C GLY A 2 -0.56 -6.74 -14.16
N LYS A 3 -0.15 -5.82 -13.29
CA LYS A 3 1.13 -5.10 -13.44
C LYS A 3 2.29 -6.09 -13.31
N VAL A 4 3.18 -6.12 -14.29
CA VAL A 4 4.42 -6.90 -14.25
C VAL A 4 5.50 -6.03 -13.61
N VAL A 5 6.20 -6.58 -12.62
CA VAL A 5 7.34 -5.93 -11.97
C VAL A 5 8.55 -6.83 -12.19
N GLN A 6 9.64 -6.25 -12.67
CA GLN A 6 10.93 -6.91 -12.81
C GLN A 6 11.86 -6.41 -11.70
N THR A 7 12.53 -7.35 -11.04
CA THR A 7 13.45 -7.08 -9.94
C THR A 7 14.66 -7.99 -10.08
N ILE A 8 15.82 -7.52 -9.64
CA ILE A 8 17.04 -8.30 -9.54
C ILE A 8 17.12 -8.81 -8.11
N ILE A 9 17.32 -10.12 -7.97
CA ILE A 9 17.59 -10.80 -6.70
C ILE A 9 18.98 -11.41 -6.78
N ASP A 10 19.69 -11.42 -5.67
CA ASP A 10 21.01 -12.06 -5.63
C ASP A 10 20.90 -13.60 -5.61
N GLU A 11 22.03 -14.27 -5.79
CA GLU A 11 22.06 -15.73 -5.86
C GLU A 11 21.65 -16.38 -4.54
N VAL A 12 22.00 -15.78 -3.40
CA VAL A 12 21.70 -16.33 -2.07
C VAL A 12 20.20 -16.27 -1.79
N GLU A 13 19.58 -15.12 -2.06
CA GLU A 13 18.14 -14.90 -2.00
C GLU A 13 17.38 -15.85 -2.93
N TYR A 14 17.88 -16.04 -4.15
CA TYR A 14 17.30 -16.96 -5.11
C TYR A 14 17.32 -18.41 -4.61
N GLN A 15 18.45 -18.88 -4.07
CA GLN A 15 18.55 -20.24 -3.53
C GLN A 15 17.59 -20.45 -2.35
N LEU A 16 17.48 -19.48 -1.45
CA LEU A 16 16.52 -19.52 -0.35
C LEU A 16 15.08 -19.65 -0.85
N LEU A 17 14.68 -18.83 -1.83
CA LEU A 17 13.34 -18.89 -2.43
C LEU A 17 13.09 -20.24 -3.13
N LYS A 18 14.12 -20.81 -3.76
CA LYS A 18 14.05 -22.11 -4.43
C LYS A 18 13.85 -23.26 -3.45
N GLU A 19 14.55 -23.25 -2.31
CA GLU A 19 14.32 -24.22 -1.25
C GLU A 19 12.91 -24.12 -0.66
N MET A 20 12.47 -22.89 -0.39
CA MET A 20 11.11 -22.64 0.13
C MET A 20 10.03 -23.08 -0.87
N SER A 21 10.26 -22.87 -2.16
CA SER A 21 9.38 -23.34 -3.23
C SER A 21 9.23 -24.85 -3.20
N ARG A 22 10.32 -25.59 -3.01
CA ARG A 22 10.29 -27.07 -2.88
C ARG A 22 9.55 -27.53 -1.63
N LYS A 23 9.77 -26.86 -0.49
CA LYS A 23 9.12 -27.23 0.80
C LYS A 23 7.62 -26.96 0.80
N THR A 24 7.19 -25.87 0.17
CA THR A 24 5.79 -25.40 0.22
C THR A 24 4.96 -25.80 -0.99
N GLY A 25 5.59 -26.24 -2.08
CA GLY A 25 4.93 -26.48 -3.37
C GLY A 25 4.49 -25.20 -4.09
N LYS A 26 4.78 -24.02 -3.55
CA LYS A 26 4.42 -22.72 -4.15
C LYS A 26 5.48 -22.29 -5.16
N THR A 27 5.07 -21.52 -6.17
CA THR A 27 6.03 -20.89 -7.10
C THR A 27 6.80 -19.77 -6.40
N ILE A 28 8.02 -19.47 -6.87
CA ILE A 28 8.83 -18.34 -6.36
C ILE A 28 8.04 -17.03 -6.42
N LYS A 29 7.28 -16.80 -7.50
CA LYS A 29 6.40 -15.61 -7.64
C LYS A 29 5.35 -15.52 -6.52
N ALA A 30 4.74 -16.65 -6.17
CA ALA A 30 3.73 -16.69 -5.10
C ALA A 30 4.36 -16.42 -3.74
N LEU A 31 5.52 -17.03 -3.46
CA LEU A 31 6.28 -16.81 -2.23
C LEU A 31 6.71 -15.36 -2.08
N LEU A 32 7.26 -14.75 -3.15
CA LEU A 32 7.69 -13.36 -3.13
C LEU A 32 6.51 -12.42 -2.87
N ARG A 33 5.37 -12.67 -3.53
CA ARG A 33 4.14 -11.90 -3.32
C ARG A 33 3.66 -11.99 -1.87
N GLU A 34 3.66 -13.18 -1.30
CA GLU A 34 3.25 -13.42 0.09
C GLU A 34 4.17 -12.71 1.08
N ALA A 35 5.49 -12.80 0.88
CA ALA A 35 6.47 -12.11 1.72
C ALA A 35 6.29 -10.57 1.66
N ILE A 36 6.09 -10.01 0.46
CA ILE A 36 5.82 -8.58 0.28
C ILE A 36 4.50 -8.18 0.96
N SER A 37 3.44 -8.96 0.77
CA SER A 37 2.14 -8.69 1.41
C SER A 37 2.27 -8.68 2.94
N GLN A 38 2.91 -9.69 3.52
CA GLN A 38 3.14 -9.75 4.96
C GLN A 38 4.00 -8.58 5.47
N PHE A 39 4.99 -8.15 4.69
CA PHE A 39 5.82 -6.99 5.02
C PHE A 39 5.00 -5.70 5.03
N LEU A 40 4.16 -5.49 4.01
CA LEU A 40 3.28 -4.33 3.92
C LEU A 40 2.21 -4.32 5.02
N GLU A 41 1.63 -5.48 5.34
CA GLU A 41 0.65 -5.61 6.44
C GLU A 41 1.27 -5.36 7.81
N ARG A 42 2.56 -5.69 7.98
CA ARG A 42 3.33 -5.38 9.21
C ARG A 42 3.76 -3.92 9.28
N THR A 43 3.68 -3.16 8.19
CA THR A 43 3.98 -1.73 8.23
C THR A 43 2.85 -1.06 8.99
N GLU A 44 3.11 -0.75 10.25
CA GLU A 44 2.15 -0.06 11.10
C GLU A 44 1.75 1.26 10.43
N ILE A 45 0.43 1.51 10.38
CA ILE A 45 -0.08 2.81 9.99
C ILE A 45 0.45 3.78 11.05
N ARG A 46 1.21 4.76 10.61
CA ARG A 46 1.72 5.82 11.47
C ARG A 46 0.56 6.55 12.11
N GLU A 47 0.39 6.42 13.42
CA GLU A 47 -0.68 7.09 14.16
C GLU A 47 -0.57 8.62 14.07
N ASP A 48 0.63 9.15 13.80
CA ASP A 48 0.92 10.57 13.61
C ASP A 48 0.75 11.05 12.16
N ASP A 49 0.31 10.20 11.24
CA ASP A 49 0.08 10.59 9.86
C ASP A 49 -1.12 11.54 9.77
N SER A 50 -0.83 12.75 9.29
CA SER A 50 -1.78 13.85 9.09
C SER A 50 -3.04 13.48 8.31
N LEU A 51 -2.99 12.45 7.46
CA LEU A 51 -4.15 11.96 6.71
C LEU A 51 -5.20 11.28 7.60
N PHE A 52 -4.78 10.70 8.73
CA PHE A 52 -5.65 9.96 9.65
C PHE A 52 -5.94 10.73 10.93
N LEU A 53 -5.37 11.91 11.10
CA LEU A 53 -5.69 12.77 12.24
C LEU A 53 -7.16 13.22 12.18
N PRO A 54 -7.82 13.38 13.35
CA PRO A 54 -9.15 13.96 13.38
C PRO A 54 -9.15 15.34 12.72
N PRO A 55 -10.27 15.73 12.07
CA PRO A 55 -10.34 16.99 11.36
C PRO A 55 -9.98 18.14 12.30
N SER A 56 -9.16 19.07 11.80
CA SER A 56 -8.70 20.24 12.56
C SER A 56 -9.84 21.17 12.98
N SER A 57 -11.01 21.08 12.32
CA SER A 57 -12.20 21.84 12.66
C SER A 57 -13.33 20.96 13.20
N LYS A 58 -14.01 21.46 14.25
CA LYS A 58 -15.21 20.84 14.84
C LYS A 58 -16.49 21.14 14.07
N LYS A 59 -16.47 22.13 13.16
CA LYS A 59 -17.63 22.58 12.37
C LYS A 59 -17.19 22.98 10.96
N GLY A 60 -18.01 22.65 9.99
CA GLY A 60 -17.85 23.06 8.59
C GLY A 60 -19.20 23.24 7.94
N ASP A 61 -19.22 23.95 6.81
CA ASP A 61 -20.40 23.98 5.94
C ASP A 61 -20.66 22.57 5.41
N LYS A 62 -21.87 22.05 5.61
CA LYS A 62 -22.27 20.72 5.13
C LYS A 62 -22.24 20.63 3.61
N GLU A 63 -22.45 21.76 2.95
CA GLU A 63 -22.44 21.86 1.49
C GLU A 63 -21.10 22.40 0.97
N GLY A 64 -20.13 22.66 1.85
CA GLY A 64 -18.85 23.28 1.49
C GLY A 64 -18.06 22.50 0.45
N SER A 65 -18.12 21.16 0.49
CA SER A 65 -17.49 20.29 -0.52
C SER A 65 -18.20 20.38 -1.88
N ILE A 66 -19.52 20.57 -1.86
CA ILE A 66 -20.37 20.62 -3.07
C ILE A 66 -20.25 21.98 -3.74
N LYS A 67 -20.24 23.06 -2.96
CA LYS A 67 -20.14 24.46 -3.40
C LYS A 67 -18.70 24.95 -3.54
N HIS A 68 -17.73 24.05 -3.47
CA HIS A 68 -16.31 24.38 -3.50
C HIS A 68 -15.96 25.29 -4.69
N ASP A 69 -16.46 24.97 -5.88
CA ASP A 69 -16.15 25.72 -7.10
C ASP A 69 -16.82 27.09 -7.13
N GLU A 70 -18.04 27.21 -6.60
CA GLU A 70 -18.73 28.48 -6.42
C GLU A 70 -17.93 29.39 -5.47
N TYR A 71 -17.41 28.86 -4.37
CA TYR A 71 -16.63 29.63 -3.41
C TYR A 71 -15.23 30.02 -3.89
N LEU A 72 -14.57 29.16 -4.67
CA LEU A 72 -13.22 29.43 -5.16
C LEU A 72 -13.20 30.25 -6.46
N TYR A 73 -14.19 30.06 -7.32
CA TYR A 73 -14.18 30.60 -8.68
C TYR A 73 -15.37 31.51 -8.98
N GLY A 74 -16.34 31.63 -8.06
CA GLY A 74 -17.40 32.63 -8.13
C GLY A 74 -18.35 32.47 -9.31
N ALA A 75 -18.76 31.23 -9.60
CA ALA A 75 -19.68 30.89 -10.70
C ALA A 75 -20.81 31.91 -10.92
#